data_AF-A0A9P4MSU8-F1
#
_entry.id   AF-A0A9P4MSU8-F1
#
_cell.length_a   1.000
_cell.length_b   1.000
_cell.length_c   1.000
_cell.angle_alpha   90.00
_cell.angle_beta   90.00
_cell.angle_gamma   90.00
#
_symmetry.space_group_name_H-M   'P 1'
#
loop_
_entity.id
_entity.type
_entity.pdbx_description
1 polymer ?
#
loop_
_entity_poly.entity_id
_entity_poly.type
_entity_poly.pdbx_seq_one_letter_code
_entity_poly.pdbx_strand_id
1 'polypeptide(L)'
;MADPLSILSGICGLLAFVGQTAVAITKFVRDVRDSRPDFLQVSSGLSVLKTILESLEHDYQSPRLLISPSLEANLLDAVHSCSHTVKEIEKLLLRYLEEKKRRKIVWAAWGQGDMEKLGRNLDAHKQILNIVLTHLDLKLTRQTKEVATKIRDTADATLENTEELKDGQMQLKRYGNYKFGLKQWEEMIRRVSRFKRLQRD
;
A
#
# COMPACT_ATOMS: atom_id res chain seq x y z
N MET A 1 20.21 -11.43 -1.63
CA MET A 1 18.96 -10.82 -1.12
C MET A 1 18.65 -9.68 -2.06
N ALA A 2 17.46 -9.66 -2.67
CA ALA A 2 17.07 -8.54 -3.51
C ALA A 2 16.66 -7.39 -2.59
N ASP A 3 17.22 -6.20 -2.78
CA ASP A 3 16.79 -5.02 -2.05
C ASP A 3 15.48 -4.47 -2.65
N PRO A 4 14.63 -3.78 -1.86
CA PRO A 4 13.35 -3.27 -2.33
C PRO A 4 13.44 -2.35 -3.56
N LEU A 5 14.57 -1.64 -3.73
CA LEU A 5 14.80 -0.77 -4.87
C LEU A 5 15.05 -1.58 -6.15
N SER A 6 15.76 -2.70 -6.06
CA SER A 6 15.91 -3.63 -7.18
C SER A 6 14.56 -4.15 -7.68
N ILE A 7 13.65 -4.53 -6.77
CA ILE A 7 12.30 -4.99 -7.15
C ILE A 7 11.49 -3.86 -7.79
N LEU A 8 11.49 -2.68 -7.16
CA LEU A 8 10.83 -1.48 -7.69
C LEU A 8 11.33 -1.14 -9.10
N SER A 9 12.65 -1.17 -9.31
CA SER A 9 13.24 -0.92 -10.63
C SER A 9 12.79 -1.95 -11.68
N GLY A 10 12.63 -3.21 -11.27
CA GLY A 10 12.09 -4.27 -12.11
C GLY A 10 10.63 -4.03 -12.50
N ILE A 11 9.81 -3.57 -11.55
CA ILE A 11 8.40 -3.20 -11.78
C ILE A 11 8.31 -2.02 -12.75
N CYS A 12 9.05 -0.94 -12.51
CA CYS A 12 9.07 0.24 -13.39
C CYS A 12 9.58 -0.12 -14.80
N GLY A 13 10.62 -0.94 -14.89
CA GLY A 13 11.14 -1.45 -16.16
C GLY A 13 10.10 -2.27 -16.92
N LEU A 14 9.38 -3.14 -16.23
CA LEU A 14 8.29 -3.92 -16.82
C LEU A 14 7.13 -3.03 -17.29
N LEU A 15 6.74 -2.02 -16.52
CA LEU A 15 5.72 -1.03 -16.93
C LEU A 15 6.10 -0.34 -18.24
N ALA A 16 7.37 0.04 -18.39
CA ALA A 16 7.88 0.64 -19.64
C ALA A 16 7.75 -0.33 -20.83
N PHE A 17 8.14 -1.61 -20.65
CA PHE A 17 7.98 -2.62 -21.71
C PHE A 17 6.52 -2.89 -22.05
N VAL A 18 5.63 -2.96 -21.06
CA VAL A 18 4.19 -3.12 -21.29
C VAL A 18 3.64 -1.98 -22.16
N GLY A 19 4.05 -0.73 -21.87
CA GLY A 19 3.69 0.44 -22.66
C GLY A 19 4.21 0.38 -24.10
N GLN A 20 5.48 0.01 -24.29
CA GLN A 20 6.09 -0.15 -25.62
C GLN A 20 5.39 -1.23 -26.45
N THR A 21 5.14 -2.40 -25.85
CA THR A 21 4.44 -3.50 -26.51
C THR A 21 3.00 -3.13 -26.88
N ALA A 22 2.28 -2.41 -26.01
CA ALA A 22 0.91 -1.93 -26.33
C ALA A 22 0.90 -0.99 -27.56
N VAL A 23 1.89 -0.11 -27.68
CA VAL A 23 2.07 0.75 -28.87
C VAL A 23 2.38 -0.09 -30.11
N ALA A 24 3.28 -1.08 -30.00
CA ALA A 24 3.63 -1.99 -31.08
C ALA A 24 2.42 -2.80 -31.58
N ILE A 25 1.60 -3.33 -30.67
CA ILE A 25 0.34 -4.03 -31.00
C ILE A 25 -0.62 -3.10 -31.74
N THR A 26 -0.82 -1.89 -31.22
CA THR A 26 -1.73 -0.91 -31.85
C THR A 26 -1.30 -0.59 -33.27
N LYS A 27 0.01 -0.42 -33.50
CA LYS A 27 0.58 -0.21 -34.84
C LYS A 27 0.37 -1.43 -35.73
N PHE A 28 0.61 -2.63 -35.20
CA PHE A 28 0.46 -3.87 -35.95
C PHE A 28 -0.98 -4.14 -36.38
N VAL A 29 -1.95 -4.01 -35.48
CA VAL A 29 -3.38 -4.22 -35.76
C VAL A 29 -3.90 -3.24 -36.83
N ARG A 30 -3.38 -2.00 -36.87
CA ARG A 30 -3.71 -1.04 -37.94
C ARG A 30 -3.24 -1.52 -39.31
N ASP A 31 -2.05 -2.12 -39.36
CA ASP A 31 -1.44 -2.58 -40.60
C ASP A 31 -1.93 -3.98 -41.03
N VAL A 32 -2.36 -4.82 -40.09
CA VAL A 32 -2.85 -6.20 -40.30
C VAL A 32 -4.22 -6.35 -39.67
N ARG A 33 -5.25 -5.74 -40.28
CA ARG A 33 -6.61 -5.72 -39.71
C ARG A 33 -7.18 -7.09 -39.31
N ASP A 34 -6.81 -8.14 -40.06
CA ASP A 34 -7.31 -9.50 -39.84
C ASP A 34 -6.72 -10.16 -38.58
N SER A 35 -5.64 -9.62 -38.00
CA SER A 35 -5.03 -10.14 -36.76
C SER A 35 -5.67 -9.60 -35.48
N ARG A 36 -6.55 -8.61 -35.60
CA ARG A 36 -7.22 -7.96 -34.46
C ARG A 36 -7.74 -8.93 -33.38
N PRO A 37 -8.46 -10.02 -33.71
CA PRO A 37 -8.94 -10.96 -32.68
C PRO A 37 -7.79 -11.60 -31.88
N ASP A 38 -6.68 -11.96 -32.53
CA ASP A 38 -5.52 -12.60 -31.89
C ASP A 38 -4.85 -11.66 -30.86
N PHE A 39 -4.93 -10.35 -31.10
CA PHE A 39 -4.36 -9.34 -30.21
C PHE A 39 -5.29 -8.89 -29.08
N LEU A 40 -6.59 -9.23 -29.13
CA LEU A 40 -7.52 -8.83 -28.07
C LEU A 40 -7.14 -9.46 -26.73
N GLN A 41 -6.82 -10.76 -26.72
CA GLN A 41 -6.40 -11.45 -25.51
C GLN A 41 -5.11 -10.84 -24.94
N VAL A 42 -4.09 -10.64 -25.79
CA VAL A 42 -2.81 -10.08 -25.36
C VAL A 42 -2.96 -8.64 -24.89
N SER A 43 -3.77 -7.81 -25.55
CA SER A 43 -4.02 -6.42 -25.16
C SER A 43 -4.75 -6.31 -23.82
N SER A 44 -5.76 -7.15 -23.60
CA SER A 44 -6.43 -7.30 -22.30
C SER A 44 -5.44 -7.79 -21.24
N GLY A 45 -4.62 -8.78 -21.62
CA GLY A 45 -3.46 -9.28 -20.91
C GLY A 45 -2.59 -8.17 -20.32
N LEU A 46 -2.03 -7.36 -21.21
CA LEU A 46 -1.15 -6.23 -20.90
C LEU A 46 -1.84 -5.16 -20.06
N SER A 47 -3.13 -4.90 -20.29
CA SER A 47 -3.88 -3.90 -19.52
C SER A 47 -4.02 -4.32 -18.05
N VAL A 48 -4.40 -5.58 -17.81
CA VAL A 48 -4.47 -6.13 -16.45
C VAL A 48 -3.08 -6.17 -15.80
N LEU A 49 -2.05 -6.58 -16.56
CA LEU A 49 -0.68 -6.59 -16.05
C LEU A 49 -0.23 -5.18 -15.63
N LYS A 50 -0.52 -4.17 -16.44
CA LYS A 50 -0.22 -2.76 -16.13
C LYS A 50 -0.86 -2.36 -14.80
N THR A 51 -2.15 -2.63 -14.59
CA THR A 51 -2.84 -2.31 -13.34
C THR A 51 -2.20 -2.98 -12.14
N ILE A 52 -1.86 -4.27 -12.24
CA ILE A 52 -1.17 -4.99 -11.15
C ILE A 52 0.18 -4.35 -10.83
N LEU A 53 0.95 -3.97 -11.84
CA LEU A 53 2.26 -3.37 -11.66
C LEU A 53 2.21 -1.95 -11.08
N GLU A 54 1.21 -1.14 -11.48
CA GLU A 54 0.97 0.19 -10.90
C GLU A 54 0.61 0.07 -9.41
N SER A 55 -0.21 -0.91 -9.04
CA SER A 55 -0.52 -1.21 -7.63
C SER A 55 0.73 -1.65 -6.85
N LEU A 56 1.53 -2.56 -7.42
CA LEU A 56 2.77 -3.02 -6.79
C LEU A 56 3.79 -1.87 -6.63
N GLU A 57 3.92 -1.01 -7.64
CA GLU A 57 4.77 0.19 -7.56
C GLU A 57 4.34 1.09 -6.40
N HIS A 58 3.04 1.35 -6.27
CA HIS A 58 2.49 2.15 -5.18
C HIS A 58 2.79 1.54 -3.81
N ASP A 59 2.59 0.23 -3.66
CA ASP A 59 2.83 -0.47 -2.40
C ASP A 59 4.32 -0.43 -2.03
N TYR A 60 5.22 -0.65 -2.98
CA TYR A 60 6.68 -0.64 -2.76
C TYR A 60 7.25 0.74 -2.46
N GLN A 61 6.57 1.82 -2.85
CA GLN A 61 6.92 3.17 -2.43
C GLN A 61 6.55 3.46 -0.97
N SER A 62 5.71 2.63 -0.35
CA SER A 62 5.30 2.80 1.05
C SER A 62 6.37 2.28 2.01
N PRO A 63 6.89 3.10 2.95
CA PRO A 63 7.90 2.68 3.92
C PRO A 63 7.39 1.67 4.96
N ARG A 64 6.10 1.30 4.90
CA ARG A 64 5.46 0.36 5.82
C ARG A 64 5.47 -1.09 5.33
N LEU A 65 5.87 -1.31 4.08
CA LEU A 65 5.77 -2.62 3.45
C LEU A 65 6.84 -3.56 4.00
N LEU A 66 6.42 -4.57 4.76
CA LEU A 66 7.29 -5.64 5.26
C LEU A 66 6.96 -6.95 4.55
N ILE A 67 7.81 -7.31 3.60
CA ILE A 67 7.66 -8.51 2.78
C ILE A 67 8.57 -9.61 3.31
N SER A 68 8.10 -10.86 3.25
CA SER A 68 8.95 -12.00 3.58
C SER A 68 9.91 -12.29 2.42
N PRO A 69 11.17 -12.68 2.68
CA PRO A 69 12.15 -12.95 1.62
C PRO A 69 11.70 -13.97 0.55
N SER A 70 10.89 -14.96 0.95
CA SER A 70 10.30 -15.93 0.03
C SER A 70 9.31 -15.31 -0.97
N LEU A 71 8.56 -14.30 -0.54
CA LEU A 71 7.60 -13.61 -1.40
C LEU A 71 8.31 -12.62 -2.32
N GLU A 72 9.38 -11.98 -1.85
CA GLU A 72 10.25 -11.14 -2.68
C GLU A 72 10.88 -11.94 -3.82
N ALA A 73 11.41 -13.14 -3.52
CA ALA A 73 11.97 -14.01 -4.55
C ALA A 73 10.92 -14.41 -5.60
N ASN A 74 9.75 -14.88 -5.16
CA ASN A 74 8.66 -15.24 -6.07
C ASN A 74 8.18 -14.06 -6.92
N LEU A 75 8.13 -12.86 -6.36
CA LEU A 75 7.77 -11.65 -7.09
C LEU A 75 8.83 -11.28 -8.12
N LEU A 76 10.11 -11.32 -7.74
CA LEU A 76 11.21 -11.00 -8.64
C LEU A 76 11.23 -11.96 -9.84
N ASP A 77 11.05 -13.26 -9.60
CA ASP A 77 10.97 -14.28 -10.64
C ASP A 77 9.78 -14.05 -11.57
N ALA A 78 8.62 -13.69 -11.01
CA ALA A 78 7.43 -13.37 -11.78
C ALA A 78 7.60 -12.09 -12.62
N VAL A 79 8.16 -11.02 -12.06
CA VAL A 79 8.46 -9.77 -12.76
C VAL A 79 9.45 -10.02 -13.91
N HIS A 80 10.51 -10.79 -13.65
CA HIS A 80 11.49 -11.14 -14.68
C HIS A 80 10.87 -11.98 -15.80
N SER A 81 10.04 -12.96 -15.46
CA SER A 81 9.35 -13.82 -16.44
C SER A 81 8.33 -13.05 -17.28
N CYS A 82 7.58 -12.13 -16.66
CA CYS A 82 6.71 -11.20 -17.38
C CYS A 82 7.52 -10.30 -18.32
N SER A 83 8.64 -9.73 -17.86
CA SER A 83 9.51 -8.88 -18.67
C SER A 83 10.06 -9.62 -19.88
N HIS A 84 10.52 -10.85 -19.69
CA HIS A 84 10.95 -11.70 -20.79
C HIS A 84 9.81 -11.94 -21.79
N THR A 85 8.63 -12.35 -21.33
CA THR A 85 7.48 -12.63 -22.21
C THR A 85 7.02 -11.39 -22.99
N VAL A 86 6.93 -10.23 -22.33
CA VAL A 86 6.52 -8.96 -22.97
C VAL A 86 7.53 -8.52 -24.03
N LYS A 87 8.84 -8.69 -23.77
CA LYS A 87 9.90 -8.43 -24.76
C LYS A 87 9.84 -9.38 -25.96
N GLU A 88 9.55 -10.65 -25.74
CA GLU A 88 9.40 -11.60 -26.84
C GLU A 88 8.19 -11.26 -27.72
N ILE A 89 7.07 -10.82 -27.13
CA ILE A 89 5.92 -10.29 -27.88
C ILE A 89 6.35 -9.07 -28.72
N GLU A 90 7.07 -8.12 -28.12
CA GLU A 90 7.56 -6.93 -28.83
C GLU A 90 8.49 -7.28 -30.00
N LYS A 91 9.50 -8.14 -29.77
CA LYS A 91 10.43 -8.57 -30.81
C LYS A 91 9.71 -9.26 -31.97
N LEU A 92 8.75 -10.13 -31.66
CA LEU A 92 7.95 -10.83 -32.65
C LEU A 92 7.15 -9.83 -33.49
N LEU A 93 6.50 -8.86 -32.85
CA LEU A 93 5.80 -7.77 -33.53
C LEU A 93 6.72 -6.96 -34.44
N LEU A 94 7.89 -6.54 -33.94
CA LEU A 94 8.86 -5.75 -34.70
C LEU A 94 9.38 -6.52 -35.92
N ARG A 95 9.69 -7.82 -35.77
CA ARG A 95 10.10 -8.68 -36.88
C ARG A 95 9.05 -8.69 -38.01
N TYR A 96 7.77 -8.84 -37.67
CA TYR A 96 6.71 -8.79 -38.68
C TYR A 96 6.49 -7.39 -39.26
N LEU A 97 6.73 -6.34 -38.47
CA LEU A 97 6.67 -4.95 -38.96
C LEU A 97 7.77 -4.67 -40.00
N GLU A 98 8.95 -5.26 -39.87
CA GLU A 98 10.06 -5.12 -40.84
C GLU A 98 9.72 -5.78 -42.19
N GLU A 99 8.99 -6.90 -42.18
CA GLU A 99 8.58 -7.63 -43.39
C GLU A 99 7.37 -7.03 -44.12
N LYS A 100 7.45 -5.74 -44.48
CA LYS A 100 6.36 -4.93 -45.07
C LYS A 100 5.56 -5.61 -46.20
N LYS A 101 6.22 -6.38 -47.07
CA LYS A 101 5.58 -6.99 -48.26
C LYS A 101 4.90 -8.34 -48.01
N ARG A 102 5.28 -9.06 -46.95
CA ARG A 102 4.76 -10.41 -46.66
C ARG A 102 4.08 -10.53 -45.30
N ARG A 103 4.02 -9.45 -44.51
CA ARG A 103 3.47 -9.40 -43.16
C ARG A 103 2.17 -10.18 -42.95
N LYS A 104 1.17 -10.04 -43.83
CA LYS A 104 -0.10 -10.77 -43.72
C LYS A 104 0.06 -12.29 -43.87
N ILE A 105 0.91 -12.71 -44.81
CA ILE A 105 1.15 -14.13 -45.13
C ILE A 105 1.96 -14.78 -43.99
N VAL A 106 3.03 -14.12 -43.54
CA VAL A 106 3.87 -14.67 -42.46
C VAL A 106 3.13 -14.66 -41.12
N TRP A 107 2.26 -13.67 -40.88
CA TRP A 107 1.35 -13.67 -39.73
C TRP A 107 0.40 -14.87 -39.75
N ALA A 108 -0.31 -15.08 -40.86
CA ALA A 108 -1.28 -16.17 -40.99
C ALA A 108 -0.64 -17.56 -40.91
N ALA A 109 0.62 -17.70 -41.33
CA ALA A 109 1.31 -19.00 -41.33
C ALA A 109 2.02 -19.34 -40.01
N TRP A 110 2.50 -18.33 -39.25
CA TRP A 110 3.36 -18.58 -38.07
C TRP A 110 3.01 -17.70 -36.86
N GLY A 111 2.53 -16.48 -37.09
CA GLY A 111 2.35 -15.48 -36.04
C GLY A 111 1.22 -15.78 -35.06
N GLN A 112 0.14 -16.43 -35.52
CA GLN A 112 -1.03 -16.71 -34.68
C GLN A 112 -0.72 -17.71 -33.54
N GLY A 113 -0.02 -18.80 -33.85
CA GLY A 113 0.35 -19.82 -32.85
C GLY A 113 1.37 -19.31 -31.83
N ASP A 114 2.35 -18.52 -32.29
CA ASP A 114 3.34 -17.90 -31.40
C ASP A 114 2.68 -16.87 -30.48
N MET A 115 1.75 -16.06 -31.00
CA MET A 115 1.01 -15.06 -30.21
C MET A 115 0.11 -15.72 -29.18
N GLU A 116 -0.58 -16.81 -29.51
CA GLU A 116 -1.36 -17.60 -28.54
C GLU A 116 -0.47 -18.12 -27.40
N LYS A 117 0.69 -18.70 -27.74
CA LYS A 117 1.61 -19.24 -26.74
C LYS A 117 2.12 -18.14 -25.81
N LEU A 118 2.52 -16.99 -26.36
CA LEU A 118 2.96 -15.85 -25.58
C LEU A 118 1.82 -15.27 -24.73
N GLY A 119 0.59 -15.23 -25.25
CA GLY A 119 -0.61 -14.83 -24.51
C GLY A 119 -0.89 -15.74 -23.31
N ARG A 120 -0.82 -17.07 -23.50
CA ARG A 120 -0.95 -18.05 -22.41
C ARG A 120 0.12 -17.87 -21.33
N ASN A 121 1.37 -17.67 -21.73
CA ASN A 121 2.47 -17.42 -20.80
C ASN A 121 2.26 -16.12 -20.01
N LEU A 122 1.82 -15.06 -20.68
CA LEU A 122 1.50 -13.79 -20.06
C LEU A 122 0.39 -13.94 -19.00
N ASP A 123 -0.69 -14.67 -19.33
CA ASP A 123 -1.79 -14.92 -18.40
C ASP A 123 -1.35 -15.74 -17.18
N ALA A 124 -0.49 -16.74 -17.36
CA ALA A 124 0.06 -17.52 -16.25
C ALA A 124 0.88 -16.65 -15.28
N HIS A 125 1.79 -15.83 -15.80
CA HIS A 125 2.63 -14.98 -14.94
C HIS A 125 1.85 -13.83 -14.30
N LYS A 126 0.82 -13.29 -14.98
CA LYS A 126 -0.13 -12.34 -14.38
C LYS A 126 -0.84 -12.91 -13.15
N GLN A 127 -1.25 -14.17 -13.20
CA GLN A 127 -1.91 -14.81 -12.05
C GLN A 127 -1.00 -14.86 -10.84
N ILE A 128 0.29 -15.17 -11.04
CA ILE A 128 1.29 -15.16 -9.96
C ILE A 128 1.42 -13.75 -9.37
N LEU A 129 1.58 -12.73 -10.21
CA LEU A 129 1.67 -11.33 -9.74
C LEU A 129 0.40 -10.89 -8.98
N ASN A 130 -0.78 -11.30 -9.44
CA ASN A 130 -2.05 -10.99 -8.79
C ASN A 130 -2.17 -11.67 -7.41
N ILE A 131 -1.67 -12.90 -7.27
CA ILE A 131 -1.62 -13.61 -5.98
C ILE A 131 -0.69 -12.86 -5.01
N VAL A 132 0.47 -12.39 -5.49
CA VAL A 132 1.38 -11.60 -4.68
C VAL A 132 0.72 -10.30 -4.23
N LEU A 133 0.08 -9.57 -5.14
CA LEU A 133 -0.65 -8.33 -4.82
C LEU A 133 -1.73 -8.58 -3.75
N THR A 134 -2.55 -9.61 -3.93
CA THR A 134 -3.59 -9.99 -2.94
C THR A 134 -2.98 -10.27 -1.56
N HIS A 135 -1.79 -10.89 -1.52
CA HIS A 135 -1.09 -11.13 -0.26
C HIS A 135 -0.57 -9.84 0.40
N LEU A 136 -0.12 -8.86 -0.39
CA LEU A 136 0.30 -7.55 0.11
C LEU A 136 -0.89 -6.76 0.67
N ASP A 137 -2.02 -6.74 -0.03
CA ASP A 137 -3.27 -6.11 0.43
C ASP A 137 -3.73 -6.65 1.79
N LEU A 138 -3.68 -7.98 1.95
CA LEU A 138 -4.04 -8.65 3.20
C LEU A 138 -3.09 -8.25 4.36
N LYS A 139 -1.79 -8.12 4.08
CA LYS A 139 -0.81 -7.67 5.08
C LYS A 139 -1.04 -6.21 5.48
N LEU A 140 -1.21 -5.32 4.51
CA LEU A 140 -1.48 -3.90 4.76
C LEU A 140 -2.78 -3.69 5.56
N THR A 141 -3.82 -4.46 5.23
CA THR A 141 -5.10 -4.44 5.96
C THR A 141 -4.91 -4.88 7.42
N ARG A 142 -4.15 -5.96 7.67
CA ARG A 142 -3.85 -6.42 9.03
C ARG A 142 -3.07 -5.38 9.83
N GLN A 143 -2.02 -4.81 9.26
CA GLN A 143 -1.22 -3.77 9.92
C GLN A 143 -2.08 -2.54 10.26
N THR A 144 -2.96 -2.12 9.34
CA THR A 144 -3.88 -1.00 9.58
C THR A 144 -4.81 -1.28 10.75
N LYS A 145 -5.35 -2.50 10.83
CA LYS A 145 -6.21 -2.91 11.95
C LYS A 145 -5.45 -2.90 13.28
N GLU A 146 -4.22 -3.41 13.31
CA GLU A 146 -3.37 -3.40 14.52
C GLU A 146 -3.03 -1.99 15.01
N VAL A 147 -2.75 -1.07 14.08
CA VAL A 147 -2.51 0.34 14.42
C VAL A 147 -3.79 0.99 14.96
N ALA A 148 -4.93 0.74 14.32
CA ALA A 148 -6.22 1.28 14.78
C ALA A 148 -6.58 0.79 16.20
N THR A 149 -6.33 -0.49 16.51
CA THR A 149 -6.53 -1.01 17.87
C THR A 149 -5.61 -0.32 18.87
N LYS A 150 -4.33 -0.17 18.56
CA LYS A 150 -3.38 0.53 19.45
C LYS A 150 -3.76 1.99 19.69
N ILE A 151 -4.21 2.69 18.65
CA ILE A 151 -4.69 4.08 18.77
C ILE A 151 -5.89 4.15 19.69
N ARG A 152 -6.86 3.26 19.51
CA ARG A 152 -8.05 3.20 20.38
C ARG A 152 -7.64 2.93 21.83
N ASP A 153 -6.81 1.92 22.06
CA ASP A 153 -6.38 1.57 23.42
C ASP A 153 -5.59 2.72 24.08
N THR A 154 -4.80 3.47 23.31
CA THR A 154 -4.09 4.67 23.79
C THR A 154 -5.06 5.83 24.08
N ALA A 155 -6.09 6.01 23.25
CA ALA A 155 -7.11 7.02 23.46
C ALA A 155 -7.92 6.73 24.73
N ASP A 156 -8.30 5.47 24.95
CA ASP A 156 -9.00 5.02 26.16
C ASP A 156 -8.17 5.29 27.41
N ALA A 157 -6.87 4.92 27.40
CA ALA A 157 -5.96 5.22 28.50
C ALA A 157 -5.77 6.72 28.74
N THR A 158 -5.81 7.54 27.67
CA THR A 158 -5.72 9.00 27.81
C THR A 158 -6.98 9.57 28.45
N LEU A 159 -8.16 9.06 28.08
CA LEU A 159 -9.42 9.44 28.69
C LEU A 159 -9.43 9.11 30.19
N GLU A 160 -9.03 7.89 30.56
CA GLU A 160 -8.93 7.47 31.96
C GLU A 160 -8.02 8.40 32.77
N ASN A 161 -6.80 8.67 32.27
CA ASN A 161 -5.88 9.60 32.92
C ASN A 161 -6.47 11.01 33.07
N THR A 162 -7.28 11.49 32.11
CA THR A 162 -7.92 12.81 32.23
C THR A 162 -9.05 12.83 33.26
N GLU A 163 -9.77 11.72 33.44
CA GLU A 163 -10.79 11.59 34.48
C GLU A 163 -10.14 11.59 35.87
N GLU A 164 -9.05 10.83 36.06
CA GLU A 164 -8.29 10.83 37.31
C GLU A 164 -7.74 12.23 37.67
N LEU A 165 -7.20 12.95 36.68
CA LEU A 165 -6.72 14.32 36.88
C LEU A 165 -7.85 15.27 37.30
N LYS A 166 -9.03 15.14 36.70
CA LYS A 166 -10.21 15.95 37.04
C LYS A 166 -10.68 15.67 38.47
N ASP A 167 -10.69 14.42 38.87
CA ASP A 167 -11.05 14.01 40.23
C ASP A 167 -10.02 14.50 41.26
N GLY A 168 -8.73 14.37 40.95
CA GLY A 168 -7.64 14.92 41.78
C GLY A 168 -7.76 16.44 41.97
N GLN A 169 -8.07 17.18 40.91
CA GLN A 169 -8.34 18.62 41.01
C GLN A 169 -9.54 18.95 41.92
N MET A 170 -10.61 18.15 41.86
CA MET A 170 -11.78 18.35 42.71
C MET A 170 -11.45 18.12 44.19
N GLN A 171 -10.65 17.11 44.50
CA GLN A 171 -10.21 16.81 45.86
C GLN A 171 -9.31 17.92 46.42
N LEU A 172 -8.37 18.43 45.62
CA LEU A 172 -7.50 19.55 46.02
C LEU A 172 -8.30 20.83 46.32
N LYS A 173 -9.30 21.15 45.48
CA LYS A 173 -10.22 22.28 45.75
C LYS A 173 -10.94 22.11 47.08
N ARG A 174 -11.46 20.91 47.37
CA ARG A 174 -12.17 20.61 48.62
C ARG A 174 -11.25 20.75 49.83
N TYR A 175 -10.04 20.21 49.77
CA TYR A 175 -9.04 20.32 50.84
C TYR A 175 -8.61 21.78 51.08
N GLY A 176 -8.42 22.56 50.00
CA GLY A 176 -8.12 23.99 50.09
C GLY A 176 -9.21 24.78 50.83
N ASN A 177 -10.48 24.52 50.50
CA ASN A 177 -11.62 25.15 51.19
C ASN A 177 -11.69 24.78 52.68
N TYR A 178 -11.48 23.50 53.02
CA TYR A 178 -11.44 23.06 54.41
C TYR A 178 -10.32 23.75 55.21
N LYS A 179 -9.10 23.76 54.65
CA LYS A 179 -7.92 24.36 55.30
C LYS A 179 -8.09 25.87 55.49
N PHE A 180 -8.75 26.55 54.55
CA PHE A 180 -9.10 27.96 54.68
C PHE A 180 -10.09 28.20 55.82
N GLY A 181 -11.17 27.41 55.90
CA GLY A 181 -12.14 27.49 56.99
C GLY A 181 -11.52 27.23 58.37
N LEU A 182 -10.63 26.24 58.48
CA LEU A 182 -9.91 25.94 59.72
C LEU A 182 -9.09 27.14 60.22
N LYS A 183 -8.34 27.80 59.31
CA LYS A 183 -7.57 29.01 59.65
C LYS A 183 -8.45 30.15 60.15
N GLN A 184 -9.63 30.35 59.55
CA GLN A 184 -10.56 31.37 60.00
C GLN A 184 -11.08 31.08 61.41
N TRP A 185 -11.43 29.82 61.68
CA TRP A 185 -11.92 29.39 62.99
C TRP A 185 -10.85 29.54 64.08
N GLU A 186 -9.62 29.15 63.80
CA GLU A 186 -8.48 29.36 64.70
C GLU A 186 -8.25 30.84 65.03
N GLU A 187 -8.33 31.73 64.03
CA GLU A 187 -8.19 33.18 64.25
C GLU A 187 -9.35 33.73 65.10
N MET A 188 -10.56 33.22 64.89
CA MET A 188 -11.74 33.60 65.66
C MET A 188 -11.60 33.21 67.14
N ILE A 189 -11.14 31.99 67.43
CA ILE A 189 -10.81 31.56 68.80
C ILE A 189 -9.74 32.47 69.40
N ARG A 190 -8.68 32.77 68.65
CA ARG A 190 -7.62 33.69 69.09
C ARG A 190 -8.15 35.07 69.47
N ARG A 191 -9.13 35.61 68.72
CA ARG A 191 -9.79 36.89 69.01
C ARG A 191 -10.64 36.80 70.29
N VAL A 192 -11.47 35.78 70.43
CA VAL A 192 -12.31 35.58 71.64
C VAL A 192 -11.45 35.41 72.89
N SER A 193 -10.36 34.65 72.82
CA SER A 193 -9.44 34.48 73.95
C SER A 193 -8.65 35.74 74.31
N ARG A 194 -8.46 36.68 73.37
CA ARG A 194 -7.91 38.02 73.67
C ARG A 194 -8.95 38.89 74.37
N PHE A 195 -10.18 38.89 73.87
CA PHE A 195 -11.28 39.65 74.47
C PHE A 195 -11.59 39.21 75.92
N LYS A 196 -11.62 37.90 76.19
CA LYS A 196 -11.79 37.35 77.55
C LYS A 196 -10.63 37.64 78.52
N ARG A 197 -9.47 38.07 78.02
CA ARG A 197 -8.35 38.53 78.86
C ARG A 197 -8.51 40.00 79.22
N LEU A 198 -8.92 40.83 78.26
CA LEU A 198 -9.15 42.26 78.46
C LEU A 198 -10.36 42.59 79.36
N GLN A 199 -11.31 41.67 79.54
CA GLN A 199 -12.42 41.83 80.49
C GLN A 199 -12.11 41.32 81.92
N ARG A 200 -10.90 40.81 82.15
CA ARG A 200 -10.48 40.23 83.44
C ARG A 200 -9.44 41.07 84.19
N ASP A 201 -9.01 42.18 83.59
CA ASP A 201 -8.22 43.26 84.19
C ASP A 201 -9.17 44.43 84.53
#